data_AF-A0A9E5RB89-F1
#
_entry.id   AF-A0A9E5RB89-F1
#
_cell.length_a   1.000
_cell.length_b   1.000
_cell.length_c   1.000
_cell.angle_alpha   90.00
_cell.angle_beta   90.00
_cell.angle_gamma   90.00
#
_symmetry.space_group_name_H-M   'P 1'
#
loop_
_entity.id
_entity.type
_entity.pdbx_description
1 polymer ?
#
loop_
_entity_poly.entity_id
_entity_poly.type
_entity_poly.pdbx_seq_one_letter_code
_entity_poly.pdbx_strand_id
1 'polypeptide(L)'
;MTDVFISYSRKDKEFVQQLHAALVAHKRDAWVDWQDILPSEKWWKAIEAGIEGAEAFVFVISPDSVESKVCADEIEHALKHNKRLVPIVRRDTEPERVHSALSAHNWLFMRDSDDFEKAIARLLEAVDTDLQYVRTHTRLTVRAVEWEDAKRDNSFLLRGKDLADSQRWLRKGQQKRPAPTPLQVEYITASGNVQHRKLEPRNVFLISAAAAALSIGMSFVGGLQTLEFAAYDHLFRIRPSEPQDDRFLIVEVDEETSQLLDTEYGVSRTATLPDSVLAELLEKLQTYQPRVIGLDLYRPAAAQADLAPQLEQAENLVAICKHSETDWQSEVIAEGTKPPPEVPLDRVGFGDFLLEADGKRVRRQILDQSADPEFCNTETAFSLLVAQKYLESETGIEKEAIATDGNYVEEWQWGKATFKRIDQGSIYQFTYPSYITLLNYRAHAGDPANFAPRVSLSDILENRLTEQELQQFSDRIVLIGITDVTNRGNDSWSTPYGVREVPGVIIQGQMTSHIISAVLEGRNTISWLPLWANLLWVLGWSVLGGLITWYFQRLLSLSLVGAGAIASLYILCSLLFIVQGLWLPLIPPALAFLLTGSSVGYITYRLRKAW
;
A
#
# COMPACT_ATOMS: atom_id res chain seq x y z
N MET A 1 48.21 5.68 19.84
CA MET A 1 48.45 7.11 20.10
C MET A 1 49.43 7.21 21.25
N THR A 2 50.38 8.12 21.19
CA THR A 2 51.38 8.38 22.22
C THR A 2 51.32 9.86 22.61
N ASP A 3 51.77 10.21 23.81
CA ASP A 3 51.75 11.61 24.24
C ASP A 3 52.86 12.40 23.53
N VAL A 4 54.03 11.78 23.33
CA VAL A 4 55.21 12.45 22.76
C VAL A 4 55.88 11.56 21.69
N PHE A 5 56.32 12.17 20.59
CA PHE A 5 57.30 11.61 19.66
C PHE A 5 58.63 12.30 19.88
N ILE A 6 59.74 11.56 20.00
CA ILE A 6 61.08 12.16 20.18
C ILE A 6 61.94 11.93 18.94
N SER A 7 62.25 13.03 18.24
CA SER A 7 63.22 13.08 17.15
C SER A 7 64.59 13.54 17.67
N TYR A 8 65.65 12.77 17.38
CA TYR A 8 66.99 13.00 17.92
C TYR A 8 68.08 12.37 17.03
N SER A 9 69.34 12.78 17.23
CA SER A 9 70.49 12.10 16.62
C SER A 9 70.91 10.91 17.47
N ARG A 10 71.26 9.78 16.83
CA ARG A 10 71.76 8.57 17.51
C ARG A 10 72.97 8.83 18.43
N LYS A 11 73.75 9.90 18.19
CA LYS A 11 74.87 10.30 19.04
C LYS A 11 74.42 10.89 20.39
N ASP A 12 73.17 11.33 20.51
CA ASP A 12 72.57 11.85 21.74
C ASP A 12 71.73 10.79 22.48
N LYS A 13 71.86 9.50 22.12
CA LYS A 13 71.02 8.40 22.62
C LYS A 13 70.97 8.30 24.16
N GLU A 14 72.10 8.47 24.84
CA GLU A 14 72.15 8.39 26.31
C GLU A 14 71.26 9.44 26.97
N PHE A 15 71.29 10.68 26.47
CA PHE A 15 70.42 11.75 26.94
C PHE A 15 68.94 11.45 26.66
N VAL A 16 68.62 10.95 25.45
CA VAL A 16 67.23 10.65 25.12
C VAL A 16 66.70 9.47 25.95
N GLN A 17 67.54 8.51 26.33
CA GLN A 17 67.16 7.45 27.27
C GLN A 17 66.80 8.02 28.64
N GLN A 18 67.56 9.00 29.13
CA GLN A 18 67.25 9.73 30.36
C GLN A 18 65.94 10.53 30.23
N LEU A 19 65.75 11.25 29.12
CA LEU A 19 64.52 12.01 28.81
C LEU A 19 63.28 11.11 28.73
N HIS A 20 63.40 9.97 28.04
CA HIS A 20 62.34 8.98 27.93
C HIS A 20 61.99 8.40 29.31
N ALA A 21 62.98 8.01 30.12
CA ALA A 21 62.76 7.51 31.47
C ALA A 21 62.05 8.55 32.35
N ALA A 22 62.40 9.83 32.22
CA ALA A 22 61.75 10.93 32.93
C ALA A 22 60.28 11.11 32.50
N LEU A 23 59.97 11.05 31.20
CA LEU A 23 58.59 11.13 30.70
C LEU A 23 57.74 9.95 31.19
N VAL A 24 58.28 8.73 31.15
CA VAL A 24 57.61 7.52 31.64
C VAL A 24 57.36 7.59 33.14
N ALA A 25 58.33 8.07 33.93
CA ALA A 25 58.16 8.29 35.37
C ALA A 25 57.00 9.25 35.69
N HIS A 26 56.73 10.21 34.79
CA HIS A 26 55.63 11.16 34.88
C HIS A 26 54.34 10.69 34.18
N LYS A 27 54.26 9.40 33.82
CA LYS A 27 53.11 8.77 33.13
C LYS A 27 52.79 9.45 31.80
N ARG A 28 53.82 9.72 31.00
CA ARG A 28 53.69 10.13 29.59
C ARG A 28 54.30 9.05 28.70
N ASP A 29 53.54 8.64 27.70
CA ASP A 29 54.00 7.67 26.72
C ASP A 29 54.82 8.38 25.64
N ALA A 30 56.08 7.96 25.47
CA ALA A 30 57.00 8.55 24.50
C ALA A 30 57.39 7.51 23.43
N TRP A 31 57.19 7.87 22.16
CA TRP A 31 57.61 7.07 21.02
C TRP A 31 59.03 7.45 20.61
N VAL A 32 59.91 6.45 20.45
CA VAL A 32 61.30 6.64 20.02
C VAL A 32 61.73 5.52 19.07
N ASP A 33 62.57 5.86 18.08
CA ASP A 33 62.97 5.00 16.96
C ASP A 33 63.80 3.74 17.32
N TRP A 34 64.26 3.61 18.57
CA TRP A 34 65.05 2.46 19.02
C TRP A 34 64.22 1.27 19.50
N GLN A 35 62.90 1.44 19.67
CA GLN A 35 62.10 0.51 20.47
C GLN A 35 61.34 -0.55 19.68
N ASP A 36 60.76 -0.28 18.50
CA ASP A 36 59.86 -1.28 17.87
C ASP A 36 59.65 -1.05 16.36
N ILE A 37 60.68 -1.25 15.53
CA ILE A 37 60.47 -1.39 14.08
C ILE A 37 60.82 -2.82 13.68
N LEU A 38 59.79 -3.61 13.35
CA LEU A 38 59.97 -5.00 12.90
C LEU A 38 60.82 -5.04 11.62
N PRO A 39 61.71 -6.03 11.43
CA PRO A 39 62.58 -6.12 10.25
C PRO A 39 61.84 -6.16 8.90
N SER A 40 60.53 -6.44 8.90
CA SER A 40 59.66 -6.53 7.74
C SER A 40 58.85 -5.27 7.43
N GLU A 41 58.92 -4.22 8.25
CA GLU A 41 58.15 -2.98 8.07
C GLU A 41 58.95 -1.95 7.25
N LYS A 42 58.24 -1.15 6.42
CA LYS A 42 58.88 0.00 5.75
C LYS A 42 59.20 1.05 6.81
N TRP A 43 60.46 1.07 7.25
CA TRP A 43 60.98 1.93 8.32
C TRP A 43 60.44 3.36 8.34
N TRP A 44 60.37 4.03 7.19
CA TRP A 44 59.85 5.40 7.09
C TRP A 44 58.34 5.51 7.41
N LYS A 45 57.52 4.54 7.01
CA LYS A 45 56.08 4.55 7.32
C LYS A 45 55.78 4.40 8.80
N ALA A 46 56.61 3.63 9.52
CA ALA A 46 56.48 3.49 10.97
C ALA A 46 56.77 4.83 11.68
N ILE A 47 57.74 5.58 11.18
CA ILE A 47 58.07 6.93 11.65
C ILE A 47 56.91 7.90 11.36
N GLU A 48 56.40 7.92 10.12
CA GLU A 48 55.25 8.74 9.74
C GLU A 48 54.04 8.48 10.65
N ALA A 49 53.69 7.21 10.86
CA ALA A 49 52.61 6.80 11.76
C ALA A 49 52.88 7.16 13.23
N GLY A 50 54.14 7.06 13.68
CA GLY A 50 54.56 7.48 15.01
C GLY A 50 54.35 8.98 15.24
N ILE A 51 54.74 9.81 14.28
CA ILE A 51 54.53 11.26 14.31
C ILE A 51 53.02 11.58 14.28
N GLU A 52 52.28 10.97 13.36
CA GLU A 52 50.82 11.14 13.22
C GLU A 52 50.05 10.71 14.47
N GLY A 53 50.52 9.65 15.14
CA GLY A 53 49.94 9.11 16.36
C GLY A 53 50.32 9.85 17.65
N ALA A 54 51.29 10.77 17.60
CA ALA A 54 51.76 11.52 18.76
C ALA A 54 51.02 12.86 18.98
N GLU A 55 50.84 13.26 20.23
CA GLU A 55 50.22 14.54 20.61
C GLU A 55 51.20 15.72 20.46
N ALA A 56 52.45 15.54 20.90
CA ALA A 56 53.54 16.49 20.73
C ALA A 56 54.74 15.87 20.00
N PHE A 57 55.46 16.70 19.25
CA PHE A 57 56.71 16.35 18.57
C PHE A 57 57.86 17.07 19.26
N VAL A 58 58.65 16.32 20.01
CA VAL A 58 59.85 16.81 20.71
C VAL A 58 61.05 16.63 19.81
N PHE A 59 61.77 17.71 19.56
CA PHE A 59 62.99 17.70 18.75
C PHE A 59 64.21 18.00 19.61
N VAL A 60 65.17 17.07 19.69
CA VAL A 60 66.41 17.25 20.45
C VAL A 60 67.46 17.92 19.56
N ILE A 61 67.70 19.20 19.81
CA ILE A 61 68.67 20.03 19.11
C ILE A 61 70.10 19.74 19.63
N SER A 62 70.93 19.33 18.69
CA SER A 62 72.38 19.15 18.78
C SER A 62 73.01 19.40 17.40
N PRO A 63 74.32 19.71 17.30
CA PRO A 63 74.99 19.86 16.00
C PRO A 63 74.72 18.70 15.03
N ASP A 64 74.67 17.47 15.56
CA ASP A 64 74.46 16.26 14.76
C ASP A 64 73.00 16.05 14.33
N SER A 65 72.03 16.46 15.15
CA SER A 65 70.59 16.36 14.78
C SER A 65 70.20 17.35 13.69
N VAL A 66 70.83 18.53 13.68
CA VAL A 66 70.54 19.63 12.76
C VAL A 66 71.11 19.35 11.37
N GLU A 67 72.21 18.60 11.27
CA GLU A 67 72.80 18.16 10.00
C GLU A 67 72.13 16.88 9.43
N SER A 68 71.26 16.22 10.20
CA SER A 68 70.63 14.96 9.81
C SER A 68 69.46 15.18 8.85
N LYS A 69 69.58 14.64 7.64
CA LYS A 69 68.49 14.68 6.64
C LYS A 69 67.21 14.01 7.14
N VAL A 70 67.32 12.88 7.83
CA VAL A 70 66.15 12.15 8.39
C VAL A 70 65.42 13.03 9.39
N CYS A 71 66.16 13.71 10.28
CA CYS A 71 65.58 14.60 11.28
C CYS A 71 64.86 15.79 10.61
N ALA A 72 65.40 16.31 9.49
CA ALA A 72 64.72 17.32 8.69
C ALA A 72 63.42 16.79 8.07
N ASP A 73 63.44 15.58 7.49
CA ASP A 73 62.26 14.94 6.91
C ASP A 73 61.17 14.69 7.98
N GLU A 74 61.55 14.32 9.22
CA GLU A 74 60.64 14.16 10.36
C GLU A 74 60.00 15.49 10.79
N ILE A 75 60.77 16.58 10.81
CA ILE A 75 60.26 17.93 11.11
C ILE A 75 59.23 18.34 10.05
N GLU A 76 59.52 18.13 8.77
CA GLU A 76 58.60 18.45 7.68
C GLU A 76 57.29 17.64 7.77
N HIS A 77 57.38 16.35 8.11
CA HIS A 77 56.17 15.54 8.33
C HIS A 77 55.36 16.01 9.54
N ALA A 78 56.03 16.36 10.65
CA ALA A 78 55.38 16.94 11.82
C ALA A 78 54.69 18.28 11.51
N LEU A 79 55.31 19.12 10.67
CA LEU A 79 54.74 20.39 10.20
C LEU A 79 53.52 20.19 9.31
N LYS A 80 53.59 19.26 8.34
CA LYS A 80 52.47 18.90 7.47
C LYS A 80 51.21 18.56 8.26
N HIS A 81 51.38 17.89 9.39
CA HIS A 81 50.29 17.48 10.28
C HIS A 81 50.01 18.45 11.43
N ASN A 82 50.54 19.69 11.38
CA ASN A 82 50.42 20.73 12.40
C ASN A 82 50.69 20.19 13.82
N LYS A 83 51.75 19.39 14.00
CA LYS A 83 52.09 18.86 15.32
C LYS A 83 52.59 19.98 16.24
N ARG A 84 52.37 19.80 17.54
CA ARG A 84 52.95 20.71 18.54
C ARG A 84 54.45 20.45 18.62
N LEU A 85 55.25 21.36 18.09
CA LEU A 85 56.70 21.26 18.14
C LEU A 85 57.24 21.75 19.48
N VAL A 86 58.09 20.95 20.12
CA VAL A 86 58.77 21.30 21.39
C VAL A 86 60.28 21.12 21.21
N PRO A 87 61.03 22.18 20.88
CA PRO A 87 62.48 22.11 20.72
C PRO A 87 63.18 22.04 22.08
N ILE A 88 64.06 21.04 22.23
CA ILE A 88 64.91 20.85 23.41
C ILE A 88 66.38 20.99 22.99
N VAL A 89 67.11 21.93 23.57
CA VAL A 89 68.54 22.14 23.30
C VAL A 89 69.37 21.27 24.23
N ARG A 90 69.98 20.22 23.68
CA ARG A 90 70.92 19.34 24.40
C ARG A 90 72.35 19.83 24.28
N ARG A 91 72.76 20.26 23.09
CA ARG A 91 74.07 20.85 22.81
C ARG A 91 73.86 22.12 21.99
N ASP A 92 74.54 23.20 22.38
CA ASP A 92 74.43 24.47 21.70
C ASP A 92 74.86 24.34 20.23
N THR A 93 74.10 24.98 19.34
CA THR A 93 74.35 25.02 17.90
C THR A 93 74.01 26.41 17.38
N GLU A 94 74.55 26.77 16.22
CA GLU A 94 74.25 28.04 15.57
C GLU A 94 72.75 28.11 15.23
N PRO A 95 71.99 29.12 15.74
CA PRO A 95 70.54 29.19 15.52
C PRO A 95 70.12 29.20 14.05
N GLU A 96 70.98 29.72 13.17
CA GLU A 96 70.79 29.78 11.72
C GLU A 96 70.78 28.39 11.06
N ARG A 97 71.40 27.40 11.70
CA ARG A 97 71.40 26.01 11.21
C ARG A 97 70.12 25.27 11.61
N VAL A 98 69.45 25.68 12.68
CA VAL A 98 68.23 25.02 13.17
C VAL A 98 67.08 25.29 12.20
N HIS A 99 66.26 24.26 11.96
CA HIS A 99 65.08 24.38 11.10
C HIS A 99 64.22 25.58 11.50
N SER A 100 63.83 26.41 10.53
CA SER A 100 63.17 27.70 10.77
C SER A 100 61.88 27.59 11.58
N ALA A 101 61.16 26.47 11.43
CA ALA A 101 59.98 26.17 12.23
C ALA A 101 60.27 25.97 13.73
N LEU A 102 61.43 25.40 14.08
CA LEU A 102 61.85 25.18 15.46
C LEU A 102 62.49 26.43 16.07
N SER A 103 63.20 27.24 15.26
CA SER A 103 63.78 28.51 15.72
C SER A 103 62.70 29.56 16.04
N ALA A 104 61.50 29.43 15.47
CA ALA A 104 60.35 30.29 15.76
C ALA A 104 59.65 29.98 17.10
N HIS A 105 60.11 28.97 17.85
CA HIS A 105 59.54 28.54 19.12
C HIS A 105 60.48 28.80 20.30
N ASN A 106 59.92 28.85 21.52
CA ASN A 106 60.72 28.95 22.73
C ASN A 106 61.49 27.64 22.96
N TRP A 107 62.80 27.75 23.15
CA TRP A 107 63.68 26.60 23.37
C TRP A 107 63.73 26.19 24.84
N LEU A 108 63.62 24.90 25.10
CA LEU A 108 63.87 24.31 26.41
C LEU A 108 65.32 23.85 26.48
N PHE A 109 66.12 24.46 27.34
CA PHE A 109 67.54 24.12 27.48
C PHE A 109 67.71 22.97 28.48
N MET A 110 68.37 21.89 28.04
CA MET A 110 68.69 20.68 28.80
C MET A 110 70.16 20.26 28.55
N ARG A 111 71.07 21.22 28.61
CA ARG A 111 72.52 20.98 28.51
C ARG A 111 73.04 20.43 29.84
N ASP A 112 74.28 19.95 29.85
CA ASP A 112 74.91 19.42 31.07
C ASP A 112 75.03 20.47 32.20
N SER A 113 74.97 21.76 31.88
CA SER A 113 74.98 22.87 32.84
C SER A 113 73.61 23.31 33.33
N ASP A 114 72.52 22.83 32.71
CA ASP A 114 71.15 23.25 33.03
C ASP A 114 70.48 22.29 34.04
N ASP A 115 69.45 22.78 34.74
CA ASP A 115 68.66 21.99 35.69
C ASP A 115 67.66 21.10 34.93
N PHE A 116 68.00 19.81 34.82
CA PHE A 116 67.20 18.80 34.10
C PHE A 116 65.79 18.66 34.68
N GLU A 117 65.62 18.62 36.00
CA GLU A 117 64.32 18.43 36.64
C GLU A 117 63.39 19.63 36.37
N LYS A 118 63.94 20.84 36.47
CA LYS A 118 63.19 22.06 36.14
C LYS A 118 62.82 22.14 34.66
N ALA A 119 63.69 21.68 33.77
CA ALA A 119 63.42 21.64 32.34
C ALA A 119 62.37 20.57 31.99
N ILE A 120 62.38 19.40 32.65
CA ILE A 120 61.37 18.35 32.50
C ILE A 120 59.99 18.86 32.92
N ALA A 121 59.89 19.58 34.05
CA ALA A 121 58.62 20.17 34.48
C ALA A 121 58.03 21.12 33.43
N ARG A 122 58.87 21.94 32.79
CA ARG A 122 58.45 22.84 31.69
C ARG A 122 58.05 22.08 30.42
N LEU A 123 58.74 20.98 30.11
CA LEU A 123 58.37 20.11 29.00
C LEU A 123 56.98 19.50 29.22
N LEU A 124 56.71 18.98 30.42
CA LEU A 124 55.41 18.42 30.79
C LEU A 124 54.30 19.47 30.69
N GLU A 125 54.54 20.70 31.15
CA GLU A 125 53.59 21.82 31.00
C GLU A 125 53.27 22.12 29.53
N ALA A 126 54.29 22.13 28.67
CA ALA A 126 54.12 22.37 27.23
C ALA A 126 53.34 21.24 26.54
N VAL A 127 53.55 19.98 26.95
CA VAL A 127 52.82 18.81 26.45
C VAL A 127 51.36 18.85 26.93
N ASP A 128 51.12 19.16 28.21
CA ASP A 128 49.79 19.10 28.83
C ASP A 128 48.89 20.30 28.51
N THR A 129 49.43 21.37 27.92
CA THR A 129 48.65 22.55 27.54
C THR A 129 47.53 22.19 26.56
N ASP A 130 46.27 22.50 26.88
CA ASP A 130 45.11 22.15 26.02
C ASP A 130 45.04 20.64 25.65
N LEU A 131 45.49 19.75 26.53
CA LEU A 131 45.65 18.31 26.27
C LEU A 131 44.46 17.65 25.56
N GLN A 132 43.22 17.89 26.03
CA GLN A 132 42.03 17.29 25.43
C GLN A 132 41.80 17.73 23.97
N TYR A 133 42.17 18.97 23.64
CA TYR A 133 42.09 19.48 22.28
C TYR A 133 43.15 18.83 21.38
N VAL A 134 44.39 18.70 21.87
CA VAL A 134 45.50 18.07 21.13
C VAL A 134 45.24 16.57 20.93
N ARG A 135 44.68 15.88 21.93
CA ARG A 135 44.21 14.50 21.80
C ARG A 135 43.22 14.32 20.66
N THR A 136 42.24 15.22 20.60
CA THR A 136 41.23 15.18 19.54
C THR A 136 41.85 15.49 18.18
N HIS A 137 42.78 16.45 18.12
CA HIS A 137 43.55 16.76 16.92
C HIS A 137 44.30 15.52 16.40
N THR A 138 45.12 14.88 17.24
CA THR A 138 45.90 13.69 16.87
C THR A 138 45.00 12.53 16.46
N ARG A 139 43.92 12.26 17.20
CA ARG A 139 42.93 11.24 16.82
C ARG A 139 42.33 11.50 15.44
N LEU A 140 42.01 12.76 15.13
CA LEU A 140 41.46 13.14 13.83
C LEU A 140 42.51 13.09 12.71
N THR A 141 43.77 13.38 13.01
CA THR A 141 44.87 13.20 12.05
C THR A 141 44.98 11.74 11.63
N VAL A 142 45.08 10.82 12.59
CA VAL A 142 45.22 9.38 12.30
C VAL A 142 44.04 8.90 11.46
N ARG A 143 42.80 9.21 11.85
CA ARG A 143 41.61 8.82 11.08
C ARG A 143 41.56 9.43 9.68
N ALA A 144 42.00 10.67 9.53
CA ALA A 144 41.99 11.33 8.22
C ALA A 144 43.08 10.79 7.29
N VAL A 145 44.24 10.38 7.82
CA VAL A 145 45.29 9.68 7.07
C VAL A 145 44.83 8.28 6.68
N GLU A 146 44.25 7.51 7.61
CA GLU A 146 43.64 6.20 7.29
C GLU A 146 42.60 6.31 6.18
N TRP A 147 41.76 7.35 6.22
CA TRP A 147 40.78 7.64 5.17
C TRP A 147 41.44 7.97 3.82
N GLU A 148 42.51 8.79 3.82
CA GLU A 148 43.26 9.13 2.62
C GLU A 148 43.95 7.91 1.99
N ASP A 149 44.62 7.10 2.82
CA ASP A 149 45.29 5.86 2.43
C ASP A 149 44.31 4.81 1.89
N ALA A 150 43.09 4.76 2.44
CA ALA A 150 41.98 3.96 1.93
C ALA A 150 41.33 4.55 0.67
N LYS A 151 41.99 5.48 -0.03
CA LYS A 151 41.48 6.16 -1.24
C LYS A 151 40.16 6.90 -1.01
N ARG A 152 40.02 7.50 0.17
CA ARG A 152 38.85 8.28 0.60
C ARG A 152 37.56 7.46 0.67
N ASP A 153 37.67 6.19 1.07
CA ASP A 153 36.52 5.31 1.28
C ASP A 153 35.59 5.86 2.37
N ASN A 154 34.29 5.92 2.06
CA ASN A 154 33.29 6.50 2.94
C ASN A 154 33.09 5.73 4.26
N SER A 155 33.50 4.46 4.33
CA SER A 155 33.38 3.62 5.52
C SER A 155 34.24 4.11 6.69
N PHE A 156 35.27 4.88 6.39
CA PHE A 156 36.16 5.52 7.37
C PHE A 156 35.61 6.86 7.89
N LEU A 157 34.52 7.39 7.32
CA LEU A 157 34.00 8.70 7.71
C LEU A 157 33.29 8.69 9.08
N LEU A 158 33.32 9.84 9.76
CA LEU A 158 32.73 10.02 11.08
C LEU A 158 31.19 10.01 11.01
N ARG A 159 30.55 9.42 12.03
CA ARG A 159 29.08 9.30 12.11
C ARG A 159 28.54 9.69 13.48
N GLY A 160 27.27 10.07 13.54
CA GLY A 160 26.54 10.32 14.79
C GLY A 160 27.24 11.31 15.72
N LYS A 161 27.42 10.93 16.99
CA LYS A 161 28.02 11.77 18.04
C LYS A 161 29.47 12.15 17.71
N ASP A 162 30.25 11.23 17.16
CA ASP A 162 31.66 11.46 16.79
C ASP A 162 31.80 12.59 15.75
N LEU A 163 30.92 12.63 14.74
CA LEU A 163 30.90 13.72 13.77
C LEU A 163 30.53 15.06 14.43
N ALA A 164 29.49 15.06 15.27
CA ALA A 164 29.04 16.28 15.94
C ALA A 164 30.11 16.85 16.89
N ASP A 165 30.83 15.99 17.62
CA ASP A 165 31.97 16.36 18.45
C ASP A 165 33.12 16.92 17.61
N SER A 166 33.42 16.29 16.46
CA SER A 166 34.51 16.72 15.58
C SER A 166 34.21 18.04 14.86
N GLN A 167 32.96 18.29 14.46
CA GLN A 167 32.52 19.58 13.93
C GLN A 167 32.60 20.70 14.99
N ARG A 168 32.25 20.41 16.26
CA ARG A 168 32.46 21.35 17.37
C ARG A 168 33.93 21.63 17.60
N TRP A 169 34.77 20.59 17.57
CA TRP A 169 36.22 20.73 17.69
C TRP A 169 36.78 21.60 16.56
N LEU A 170 36.36 21.39 15.32
CA LEU A 170 36.81 22.15 14.15
C LEU A 170 36.49 23.65 14.29
N ARG A 171 35.29 24.00 14.77
CA ARG A 171 34.90 25.39 15.04
C ARG A 171 35.77 26.05 16.12
N LYS A 172 36.11 25.32 17.18
CA LYS A 172 37.01 25.80 18.25
C LYS A 172 38.46 25.94 17.78
N GLY A 173 38.88 25.09 16.83
CA GLY A 173 40.26 25.01 16.34
C GLY A 173 40.76 26.26 15.61
N GLN A 174 39.87 27.13 15.13
CA GLN A 174 40.25 28.39 14.47
C GLN A 174 41.06 29.34 15.37
N GLN A 175 40.94 29.20 16.70
CA GLN A 175 41.61 30.07 17.69
C GLN A 175 42.60 29.30 18.58
N LYS A 176 42.85 28.02 18.31
CA LYS A 176 43.67 27.13 19.14
C LYS A 176 44.94 26.71 18.40
N ARG A 177 45.95 26.30 19.16
CA ARG A 177 47.19 25.71 18.62
C ARG A 177 47.36 24.28 19.16
N PRO A 178 47.56 23.27 18.30
CA PRO A 178 47.71 23.37 16.84
C PRO A 178 46.43 23.71 16.08
N ALA A 179 46.57 24.35 14.92
CA ALA A 179 45.43 24.64 14.04
C ALA A 179 45.00 23.35 13.30
N PRO A 180 43.70 23.16 13.00
CA PRO A 180 43.24 22.04 12.19
C PRO A 180 43.94 21.98 10.84
N THR A 181 44.35 20.77 10.42
CA THR A 181 45.00 20.57 9.11
C THR A 181 43.98 20.60 7.97
N PRO A 182 44.38 20.91 6.73
CA PRO A 182 43.49 20.83 5.57
C PRO A 182 42.85 19.44 5.41
N LEU A 183 43.62 18.37 5.67
CA LEU A 183 43.12 16.99 5.58
C LEU A 183 42.06 16.70 6.64
N GLN A 184 42.22 17.18 7.88
CA GLN A 184 41.18 17.06 8.92
C GLN A 184 39.90 17.83 8.55
N VAL A 185 40.05 19.04 8.00
CA VAL A 185 38.91 19.85 7.53
C VAL A 185 38.16 19.10 6.44
N GLU A 186 38.87 18.57 5.45
CA GLU A 186 38.30 17.81 4.34
C GLU A 186 37.60 16.55 4.83
N TYR A 187 38.23 15.77 5.71
CA TYR A 187 37.68 14.55 6.31
C TYR A 187 36.38 14.81 7.09
N ILE A 188 36.35 15.86 7.93
CA ILE A 188 35.14 16.23 8.69
C ILE A 188 34.02 16.73 7.76
N THR A 189 34.38 17.47 6.71
CA THR A 189 33.43 17.99 5.71
C THR A 189 32.82 16.85 4.88
N ALA A 190 33.66 15.94 4.39
CA ALA A 190 33.23 14.73 3.68
C ALA A 190 32.29 13.87 4.55
N SER A 191 32.63 13.72 5.83
CA SER A 191 31.79 13.01 6.82
C SER A 191 30.42 13.66 6.99
N GLY A 192 30.32 14.99 6.90
CA GLY A 192 29.05 15.73 6.93
C GLY A 192 28.19 15.52 5.68
N ASN A 193 28.81 15.50 4.50
CA ASN A 193 28.10 15.41 3.23
C ASN A 193 27.40 14.05 3.00
N VAL A 194 27.98 12.96 3.52
CA VAL A 194 27.40 11.61 3.39
C VAL A 194 26.04 11.48 4.11
N GLN A 195 25.84 12.20 5.23
CA GLN A 195 24.55 12.17 5.95
C GLN A 195 23.38 12.73 5.14
N HIS A 196 23.66 13.60 4.16
CA HIS A 196 22.64 14.28 3.36
C HIS A 196 22.46 13.70 1.97
N ARG A 197 23.17 12.62 1.61
CA ARG A 197 23.04 11.99 0.30
C ARG A 197 21.61 11.47 0.11
N LYS A 198 20.95 11.98 -0.94
CA LYS A 198 19.64 11.53 -1.40
C LYS A 198 19.79 10.77 -2.71
N LEU A 199 18.83 9.92 -3.00
CA LEU A 199 18.66 9.32 -4.31
C LEU A 199 18.36 10.42 -5.34
N GLU A 200 18.88 10.30 -6.56
CA GLU A 200 18.53 11.23 -7.65
C GLU A 200 17.02 11.12 -7.98
N PRO A 201 16.31 12.23 -8.27
CA PRO A 201 14.89 12.20 -8.59
C PRO A 201 14.55 11.24 -9.73
N ARG A 202 15.39 11.16 -10.77
CA ARG A 202 15.24 10.20 -11.88
C ARG A 202 15.08 8.76 -11.38
N ASN A 203 15.91 8.36 -10.41
CA ASN A 203 15.88 7.00 -9.90
C ASN A 203 14.62 6.75 -9.04
N VAL A 204 14.08 7.79 -8.38
CA VAL A 204 12.78 7.70 -7.70
C VAL A 204 11.69 7.37 -8.73
N PHE A 205 11.63 8.10 -9.85
CA PHE A 205 10.66 7.83 -10.91
C PHE A 205 10.81 6.45 -11.54
N LEU A 206 12.04 5.97 -11.77
CA LEU A 206 12.28 4.62 -12.30
C LEU A 206 11.80 3.54 -11.33
N ILE A 207 12.05 3.70 -10.03
CA ILE A 207 11.56 2.78 -8.99
C ILE A 207 10.03 2.81 -8.94
N SER A 208 9.42 3.99 -9.01
CA SER A 208 7.96 4.13 -9.06
C SER A 208 7.36 3.42 -10.28
N ALA A 209 7.91 3.66 -11.48
CA ALA A 209 7.43 3.00 -12.70
C ALA A 209 7.53 1.47 -12.61
N ALA A 210 8.64 0.96 -12.07
CA ALA A 210 8.81 -0.49 -11.86
C ALA A 210 7.84 -1.07 -10.82
N ALA A 211 7.63 -0.38 -9.70
CA ALA A 211 6.69 -0.81 -8.65
C ALA A 211 5.23 -0.75 -9.14
N ALA A 212 4.85 0.28 -9.89
CA ALA A 212 3.55 0.39 -10.53
C ALA A 212 3.34 -0.75 -11.54
N ALA A 213 4.30 -1.00 -12.42
CA ALA A 213 4.23 -2.09 -13.39
C ALA A 213 4.09 -3.47 -12.72
N LEU A 214 4.82 -3.70 -11.62
CA LEU A 214 4.69 -4.93 -10.83
C LEU A 214 3.28 -5.06 -10.23
N SER A 215 2.77 -4.00 -9.59
CA SER A 215 1.43 -4.02 -8.99
C SER A 215 0.34 -4.22 -10.04
N ILE A 216 0.46 -3.56 -11.19
CA ILE A 216 -0.45 -3.70 -12.32
C ILE A 216 -0.39 -5.13 -12.86
N GLY A 217 0.81 -5.69 -13.06
CA GLY A 217 1.00 -7.07 -13.49
C GLY A 217 0.34 -8.08 -12.54
N MET A 218 0.47 -7.88 -11.22
CA MET A 218 -0.22 -8.70 -10.22
C MET A 218 -1.75 -8.60 -10.30
N SER A 219 -2.29 -7.41 -10.61
CA SER A 219 -3.73 -7.25 -10.86
C SER A 219 -4.19 -8.01 -12.11
N PHE A 220 -3.45 -7.88 -13.22
CA PHE A 220 -3.79 -8.52 -14.49
C PHE A 220 -3.84 -10.05 -14.40
N VAL A 221 -3.01 -10.68 -13.56
CA VAL A 221 -3.04 -12.13 -13.35
C VAL A 221 -4.02 -12.57 -12.25
N GLY A 222 -4.84 -11.65 -11.72
CA GLY A 222 -5.82 -11.94 -10.66
C GLY A 222 -5.23 -12.05 -9.25
N GLY A 223 -3.92 -11.84 -9.05
CA GLY A 223 -3.24 -12.02 -7.77
C GLY A 223 -3.70 -11.05 -6.66
N LEU A 224 -4.34 -9.93 -7.03
CA LEU A 224 -4.92 -8.95 -6.10
C LEU A 224 -6.46 -8.97 -6.06
N GLN A 225 -7.11 -9.84 -6.83
CA GLN A 225 -8.56 -9.84 -7.04
C GLN A 225 -9.34 -10.11 -5.74
N THR A 226 -8.90 -11.06 -4.93
CA THR A 226 -9.54 -11.38 -3.65
C THR A 226 -9.56 -10.18 -2.70
N LEU A 227 -8.46 -9.44 -2.63
CA LEU A 227 -8.35 -8.25 -1.76
C LEU A 227 -9.17 -7.09 -2.30
N GLU A 228 -9.19 -6.92 -3.63
CA GLU A 228 -10.02 -5.90 -4.29
C GLU A 228 -11.51 -6.14 -4.12
N PHE A 229 -11.97 -7.38 -4.26
CA PHE A 229 -13.37 -7.72 -4.00
C PHE A 229 -13.72 -7.59 -2.51
N ALA A 230 -12.80 -7.91 -1.60
CA ALA A 230 -13.02 -7.64 -0.18
C ALA A 230 -13.13 -6.13 0.12
N ALA A 231 -12.32 -5.30 -0.57
CA ALA A 231 -12.42 -3.85 -0.49
C ALA A 231 -13.76 -3.34 -1.08
N TYR A 232 -14.19 -3.87 -2.22
CA TYR A 232 -15.49 -3.58 -2.83
C TYR A 232 -16.66 -3.92 -1.88
N ASP A 233 -16.65 -5.10 -1.26
CA ASP A 233 -17.66 -5.51 -0.29
C ASP A 233 -17.63 -4.62 0.97
N HIS A 234 -16.46 -4.17 1.39
CA HIS A 234 -16.33 -3.18 2.48
C HIS A 234 -16.97 -1.84 2.11
N LEU A 235 -16.79 -1.38 0.87
CA LEU A 235 -17.39 -0.13 0.39
C LEU A 235 -18.93 -0.16 0.41
N PHE A 236 -19.57 -1.33 0.24
CA PHE A 236 -21.02 -1.46 0.44
C PHE A 236 -21.42 -1.33 1.91
N ARG A 237 -20.69 -1.99 2.81
CA ARG A 237 -21.01 -2.02 4.25
C ARG A 237 -20.90 -0.67 4.95
N ILE A 238 -20.14 0.26 4.40
CA ILE A 238 -20.00 1.63 4.95
C ILE A 238 -21.01 2.61 4.37
N ARG A 239 -21.86 2.19 3.42
CA ARG A 239 -22.87 3.07 2.83
C ARG A 239 -23.91 3.47 3.87
N PRO A 240 -24.47 4.69 3.76
CA PRO A 240 -25.62 5.06 4.56
C PRO A 240 -26.82 4.16 4.21
N SER A 241 -27.73 3.99 5.17
CA SER A 241 -29.00 3.31 4.91
C SER A 241 -29.81 4.07 3.86
N GLU A 242 -30.45 3.31 2.99
CA GLU A 242 -31.35 3.81 1.96
C GLU A 242 -32.82 3.57 2.35
N PRO A 243 -33.76 4.39 1.84
CA PRO A 243 -35.19 4.11 2.02
C PRO A 243 -35.59 2.83 1.27
N GLN A 244 -36.67 2.20 1.72
CA GLN A 244 -37.28 1.10 0.98
C GLN A 244 -37.78 1.58 -0.40
N ASP A 245 -37.95 0.63 -1.31
CA ASP A 245 -38.55 0.87 -2.62
C ASP A 245 -40.05 0.61 -2.55
N ASP A 246 -40.83 1.68 -2.39
CA ASP A 246 -42.29 1.61 -2.20
C ASP A 246 -43.05 1.11 -3.44
N ARG A 247 -42.37 0.96 -4.60
CA ARG A 247 -42.95 0.34 -5.80
C ARG A 247 -43.09 -1.17 -5.67
N PHE A 248 -42.38 -1.78 -4.72
CA PHE A 248 -42.33 -3.23 -4.53
C PHE A 248 -43.14 -3.66 -3.32
N LEU A 249 -43.69 -4.85 -3.40
CA LEU A 249 -44.26 -5.59 -2.27
C LEU A 249 -43.90 -7.06 -2.47
N ILE A 250 -43.35 -7.70 -1.43
CA ILE A 250 -42.96 -9.11 -1.51
C ILE A 250 -44.01 -9.95 -0.79
N VAL A 251 -44.65 -10.87 -1.51
CA VAL A 251 -45.46 -11.94 -0.94
C VAL A 251 -44.52 -13.09 -0.64
N GLU A 252 -44.24 -13.29 0.64
CA GLU A 252 -43.23 -14.22 1.09
C GLU A 252 -43.83 -15.57 1.51
N VAL A 253 -43.25 -16.65 0.98
CA VAL A 253 -43.42 -17.99 1.54
C VAL A 253 -42.37 -18.15 2.64
N ASP A 254 -42.74 -17.68 3.83
CA ASP A 254 -41.93 -17.72 5.05
C ASP A 254 -42.01 -19.10 5.75
N GLU A 255 -41.32 -19.24 6.88
CA GLU A 255 -41.28 -20.50 7.64
C GLU A 255 -42.67 -20.94 8.11
N GLU A 256 -43.53 -20.01 8.54
CA GLU A 256 -44.91 -20.32 8.94
C GLU A 256 -45.72 -20.86 7.77
N THR A 257 -45.66 -20.18 6.62
CA THR A 257 -46.34 -20.60 5.39
C THR A 257 -45.81 -21.95 4.92
N SER A 258 -44.49 -22.17 4.92
CA SER A 258 -43.90 -23.47 4.57
C SER A 258 -44.43 -24.61 5.45
N GLN A 259 -44.55 -24.38 6.76
CA GLN A 259 -45.11 -25.37 7.70
C GLN A 259 -46.60 -25.63 7.48
N LEU A 260 -47.36 -24.59 7.16
CA LEU A 260 -48.77 -24.70 6.79
C LEU A 260 -48.93 -25.55 5.52
N LEU A 261 -48.16 -25.23 4.46
CA LEU A 261 -48.18 -25.96 3.19
C LEU A 261 -47.78 -27.43 3.36
N ASP A 262 -46.83 -27.73 4.25
CA ASP A 262 -46.50 -29.11 4.58
C ASP A 262 -47.65 -29.84 5.26
N THR A 263 -48.25 -29.22 6.28
CA THR A 263 -49.30 -29.85 7.09
C THR A 263 -50.58 -30.07 6.29
N GLU A 264 -50.97 -29.11 5.46
CA GLU A 264 -52.26 -29.12 4.76
C GLU A 264 -52.18 -29.79 3.38
N TYR A 265 -51.06 -29.64 2.66
CA TYR A 265 -50.93 -30.10 1.28
C TYR A 265 -49.83 -31.16 1.08
N GLY A 266 -49.02 -31.46 2.11
CA GLY A 266 -47.97 -32.49 2.04
C GLY A 266 -46.80 -32.16 1.09
N VAL A 267 -46.59 -30.88 0.80
CA VAL A 267 -45.60 -30.38 -0.18
C VAL A 267 -44.39 -29.69 0.45
N SER A 268 -43.97 -30.14 1.65
CA SER A 268 -42.83 -29.65 2.47
C SER A 268 -41.52 -29.27 1.73
N ARG A 269 -41.31 -29.71 0.49
CA ARG A 269 -40.00 -29.64 -0.20
C ARG A 269 -40.07 -29.30 -1.68
N THR A 270 -41.21 -28.85 -2.20
CA THR A 270 -41.29 -28.40 -3.59
C THR A 270 -40.85 -26.94 -3.69
N ALA A 271 -40.05 -26.59 -4.69
CA ALA A 271 -39.66 -25.20 -4.99
C ALA A 271 -40.82 -24.37 -5.59
N THR A 272 -42.06 -24.72 -5.23
CA THR A 272 -43.28 -24.22 -5.86
C THR A 272 -44.51 -24.45 -4.98
N LEU A 273 -45.55 -23.62 -5.16
CA LEU A 273 -46.84 -23.70 -4.46
C LEU A 273 -47.81 -24.71 -5.10
N PRO A 274 -48.74 -25.32 -4.34
CA PRO A 274 -49.88 -26.04 -4.93
C PRO A 274 -50.69 -25.17 -5.88
N ASP A 275 -51.25 -25.76 -6.95
CA ASP A 275 -52.05 -25.01 -7.95
C ASP A 275 -53.21 -24.26 -7.31
N SER A 276 -53.95 -24.90 -6.38
CA SER A 276 -55.11 -24.31 -5.71
C SER A 276 -54.74 -23.08 -4.87
N VAL A 277 -53.58 -23.15 -4.18
CA VAL A 277 -53.07 -22.04 -3.35
C VAL A 277 -52.66 -20.86 -4.22
N LEU A 278 -51.97 -21.12 -5.33
CA LEU A 278 -51.57 -20.07 -6.26
C LEU A 278 -52.78 -19.48 -6.99
N ALA A 279 -53.77 -20.30 -7.34
CA ALA A 279 -55.02 -19.84 -7.95
C ALA A 279 -55.80 -18.90 -7.01
N GLU A 280 -55.94 -19.25 -5.72
CA GLU A 280 -56.57 -18.37 -4.72
C GLU A 280 -55.77 -17.08 -4.53
N LEU A 281 -54.44 -17.18 -4.43
CA LEU A 281 -53.57 -16.01 -4.28
C LEU A 281 -53.73 -15.05 -5.47
N LEU A 282 -53.64 -15.55 -6.70
CA LEU A 282 -53.77 -14.73 -7.90
C LEU A 282 -55.17 -14.10 -8.01
N GLU A 283 -56.24 -14.84 -7.69
CA GLU A 283 -57.60 -14.29 -7.65
C GLU A 283 -57.71 -13.10 -6.69
N LYS A 284 -57.17 -13.24 -5.47
CA LYS A 284 -57.13 -12.16 -4.48
C LYS A 284 -56.28 -10.98 -4.96
N LEU A 285 -55.08 -11.23 -5.44
CA LEU A 285 -54.14 -10.18 -5.87
C LEU A 285 -54.68 -9.39 -7.06
N GLN A 286 -55.24 -10.07 -8.07
CA GLN A 286 -55.75 -9.40 -9.27
C GLN A 286 -56.90 -8.44 -8.98
N THR A 287 -57.66 -8.66 -7.89
CA THR A 287 -58.72 -7.74 -7.43
C THR A 287 -58.17 -6.35 -7.08
N TYR A 288 -56.91 -6.26 -6.65
CA TYR A 288 -56.25 -4.99 -6.30
C TYR A 288 -55.47 -4.36 -7.45
N GLN A 289 -55.47 -4.98 -8.63
CA GLN A 289 -54.82 -4.47 -9.84
C GLN A 289 -53.35 -4.09 -9.62
N PRO A 290 -52.48 -5.04 -9.22
CA PRO A 290 -51.04 -4.81 -9.21
C PRO A 290 -50.56 -4.52 -10.62
N ARG A 291 -49.57 -3.64 -10.74
CA ARG A 291 -49.03 -3.25 -12.05
C ARG A 291 -48.28 -4.42 -12.70
N VAL A 292 -47.48 -5.15 -11.92
CA VAL A 292 -46.77 -6.35 -12.36
C VAL A 292 -46.78 -7.39 -11.25
N ILE A 293 -47.02 -8.66 -11.57
CA ILE A 293 -46.84 -9.79 -10.67
C ILE A 293 -45.63 -10.59 -11.16
N GLY A 294 -44.53 -10.58 -10.40
CA GLY A 294 -43.37 -11.42 -10.67
C GLY A 294 -43.47 -12.72 -9.87
N LEU A 295 -43.65 -13.84 -10.56
CA LEU A 295 -43.73 -15.16 -9.97
C LEU A 295 -42.34 -15.83 -9.97
N ASP A 296 -41.60 -15.66 -8.88
CA ASP A 296 -40.29 -16.30 -8.67
C ASP A 296 -40.46 -17.68 -8.01
N LEU A 297 -41.20 -18.54 -8.70
CA LEU A 297 -41.46 -19.93 -8.33
C LEU A 297 -41.41 -20.79 -9.59
N TYR A 298 -40.51 -21.76 -9.63
CA TYR A 298 -40.36 -22.62 -10.80
C TYR A 298 -41.58 -23.56 -10.95
N ARG A 299 -42.15 -23.63 -12.15
CA ARG A 299 -43.32 -24.49 -12.47
C ARG A 299 -43.16 -25.18 -13.83
N PRO A 300 -42.42 -26.30 -13.92
CA PRO A 300 -42.24 -26.99 -15.20
C PRO A 300 -43.44 -27.87 -15.61
N ALA A 301 -44.35 -28.17 -14.67
CA ALA A 301 -45.52 -29.00 -14.91
C ALA A 301 -46.73 -28.13 -15.34
N ALA A 302 -47.60 -28.70 -16.16
CA ALA A 302 -48.86 -28.05 -16.54
C ALA A 302 -49.74 -27.82 -15.31
N ALA A 303 -50.36 -26.65 -15.26
CA ALA A 303 -51.24 -26.24 -14.18
C ALA A 303 -52.61 -26.95 -14.26
N GLN A 304 -53.25 -27.15 -13.11
CA GLN A 304 -54.64 -27.62 -13.03
C GLN A 304 -55.65 -26.61 -13.60
N ALA A 305 -56.88 -27.07 -13.80
CA ALA A 305 -57.92 -26.35 -14.55
C ALA A 305 -58.34 -25.01 -13.93
N ASP A 306 -58.09 -24.80 -12.65
CA ASP A 306 -58.36 -23.57 -11.88
C ASP A 306 -57.26 -22.51 -12.02
N LEU A 307 -55.99 -22.93 -12.13
CA LEU A 307 -54.84 -22.04 -12.26
C LEU A 307 -54.49 -21.73 -13.73
N ALA A 308 -54.60 -22.72 -14.63
CA ALA A 308 -54.16 -22.59 -16.01
C ALA A 308 -54.74 -21.35 -16.74
N PRO A 309 -56.06 -21.05 -16.66
CA PRO A 309 -56.63 -19.86 -17.30
C PRO A 309 -56.08 -18.56 -16.70
N GLN A 310 -55.78 -18.54 -15.40
CA GLN A 310 -55.24 -17.35 -14.75
C GLN A 310 -53.82 -17.05 -15.24
N LEU A 311 -52.98 -18.07 -15.39
CA LEU A 311 -51.62 -17.92 -15.93
C LEU A 311 -51.63 -17.47 -17.40
N GLU A 312 -52.53 -18.03 -18.20
CA GLU A 312 -52.69 -17.70 -19.62
C GLU A 312 -53.18 -16.26 -19.82
N GLN A 313 -54.14 -15.80 -19.02
CA GLN A 313 -54.84 -14.52 -19.21
C GLN A 313 -54.23 -13.33 -18.45
N ALA A 314 -53.45 -13.56 -17.38
CA ALA A 314 -52.88 -12.49 -16.58
C ALA A 314 -51.73 -11.75 -17.31
N GLU A 315 -52.05 -10.73 -18.11
CA GLU A 315 -51.05 -9.97 -18.90
C GLU A 315 -49.95 -9.29 -18.06
N ASN A 316 -50.27 -8.95 -16.80
CA ASN A 316 -49.35 -8.37 -15.81
C ASN A 316 -48.47 -9.41 -15.09
N LEU A 317 -48.64 -10.71 -15.34
CA LEU A 317 -47.85 -11.76 -14.70
C LEU A 317 -46.62 -12.12 -15.53
N VAL A 318 -45.46 -12.14 -14.87
CA VAL A 318 -44.16 -12.62 -15.39
C VAL A 318 -43.77 -13.89 -14.64
N ALA A 319 -43.44 -14.94 -15.37
CA ALA A 319 -42.95 -16.20 -14.81
C ALA A 319 -41.45 -16.38 -15.04
N ILE A 320 -40.87 -17.34 -14.32
CA ILE A 320 -39.43 -17.60 -14.33
C ILE A 320 -39.10 -18.97 -14.93
N CYS A 321 -37.95 -19.06 -15.61
CA CYS A 321 -37.28 -20.31 -15.97
C CYS A 321 -35.81 -20.27 -15.61
N LYS A 322 -35.11 -21.42 -15.66
CA LYS A 322 -33.68 -21.52 -15.38
C LYS A 322 -32.96 -22.15 -16.55
N HIS A 323 -31.84 -21.58 -16.96
CA HIS A 323 -30.98 -22.18 -17.99
C HIS A 323 -30.27 -23.42 -17.45
N SER A 324 -29.86 -24.31 -18.36
CA SER A 324 -28.93 -25.38 -18.03
C SER A 324 -27.54 -24.82 -17.68
N GLU A 325 -26.90 -25.43 -16.69
CA GLU A 325 -25.51 -25.13 -16.37
C GLU A 325 -24.61 -25.93 -17.32
N THR A 326 -23.67 -25.26 -17.97
CA THR A 326 -22.74 -25.88 -18.92
C THR A 326 -21.29 -25.74 -18.46
N ASP A 327 -20.45 -26.69 -18.83
CA ASP A 327 -19.01 -26.61 -18.61
C ASP A 327 -18.29 -25.81 -19.71
N TRP A 328 -16.96 -25.73 -19.63
CA TRP A 328 -16.12 -25.03 -20.62
C TRP A 328 -16.16 -25.63 -22.03
N GLN A 329 -16.66 -26.86 -22.19
CA GLN A 329 -16.85 -27.54 -23.47
C GLN A 329 -18.29 -27.44 -23.97
N SER A 330 -19.14 -26.66 -23.28
CA SER A 330 -20.57 -26.51 -23.55
C SER A 330 -21.38 -27.81 -23.33
N GLU A 331 -20.88 -28.71 -22.49
CA GLU A 331 -21.66 -29.88 -22.05
C GLU A 331 -22.53 -29.51 -20.84
N VAL A 332 -23.78 -29.97 -20.84
CA VAL A 332 -24.72 -29.72 -19.74
C VAL A 332 -24.31 -30.51 -18.51
N ILE A 333 -23.94 -29.80 -17.44
CA ILE A 333 -23.57 -30.36 -16.14
C ILE A 333 -24.73 -30.35 -15.14
N ALA A 334 -25.72 -29.48 -15.32
CA ALA A 334 -26.98 -29.52 -14.60
C ALA A 334 -28.13 -29.05 -15.50
N GLU A 335 -29.23 -29.79 -15.47
CA GLU A 335 -30.44 -29.44 -16.23
C GLU A 335 -31.04 -28.12 -15.74
N GLY A 336 -31.56 -27.34 -16.69
CA GLY A 336 -32.31 -26.12 -16.39
C GLY A 336 -33.71 -26.45 -15.85
N THR A 337 -34.56 -25.44 -15.76
CA THR A 337 -35.96 -25.61 -15.34
C THR A 337 -36.89 -24.91 -16.29
N LYS A 338 -37.85 -25.68 -16.83
CA LYS A 338 -38.84 -25.20 -17.80
C LYS A 338 -39.81 -24.18 -17.17
N PRO A 339 -40.24 -23.17 -17.94
CA PRO A 339 -41.29 -22.26 -17.51
C PRO A 339 -42.66 -22.96 -17.43
N PRO A 340 -43.65 -22.33 -16.78
CA PRO A 340 -45.04 -22.77 -16.85
C PRO A 340 -45.52 -22.83 -18.31
N PRO A 341 -46.05 -23.97 -18.79
CA PRO A 341 -46.49 -24.13 -20.18
C PRO A 341 -47.57 -23.14 -20.61
N GLU A 342 -48.36 -22.63 -19.67
CA GLU A 342 -49.48 -21.73 -19.90
C GLU A 342 -49.06 -20.26 -20.07
N VAL A 343 -47.83 -19.91 -19.66
CA VAL A 343 -47.33 -18.53 -19.75
C VAL A 343 -46.59 -18.34 -21.08
N PRO A 344 -47.02 -17.42 -21.96
CA PRO A 344 -46.32 -17.07 -23.19
C PRO A 344 -44.86 -16.65 -22.96
N LEU A 345 -43.96 -16.98 -23.89
CA LEU A 345 -42.52 -16.76 -23.74
C LEU A 345 -42.11 -15.28 -23.56
N ASP A 346 -42.87 -14.33 -24.10
CA ASP A 346 -42.67 -12.89 -23.89
C ASP A 346 -43.00 -12.43 -22.45
N ARG A 347 -43.62 -13.30 -21.65
CA ARG A 347 -43.86 -13.13 -20.21
C ARG A 347 -43.01 -14.08 -19.36
N VAL A 348 -41.96 -14.67 -19.93
CA VAL A 348 -41.03 -15.56 -19.25
C VAL A 348 -39.63 -14.97 -19.31
N GLY A 349 -39.02 -14.77 -18.14
CA GLY A 349 -37.62 -14.37 -18.02
C GLY A 349 -36.81 -15.39 -17.23
N PHE A 350 -35.49 -15.39 -17.43
CA PHE A 350 -34.64 -16.36 -16.74
C PHE A 350 -34.18 -15.88 -15.36
N GLY A 351 -34.10 -16.81 -14.39
CA GLY A 351 -33.79 -16.54 -12.99
C GLY A 351 -32.33 -16.73 -12.58
N ASP A 352 -31.44 -16.93 -13.55
CA ASP A 352 -30.04 -17.29 -13.32
C ASP A 352 -29.24 -16.20 -12.60
N PHE A 353 -28.45 -16.63 -11.60
CA PHE A 353 -27.51 -15.77 -10.88
C PHE A 353 -26.08 -15.99 -11.34
N LEU A 354 -25.32 -14.90 -11.46
CA LEU A 354 -23.88 -14.98 -11.70
C LEU A 354 -23.12 -15.05 -10.38
N LEU A 355 -22.61 -16.24 -10.07
CA LEU A 355 -21.91 -16.52 -8.82
C LEU A 355 -20.41 -16.23 -8.92
N GLU A 356 -19.85 -15.79 -7.80
CA GLU A 356 -18.42 -15.59 -7.62
C GLU A 356 -17.70 -16.93 -7.33
N ALA A 357 -16.37 -16.93 -7.24
CA ALA A 357 -15.58 -18.14 -7.00
C ALA A 357 -15.90 -18.89 -5.68
N ASP A 358 -16.61 -18.22 -4.76
CA ASP A 358 -17.12 -18.84 -3.53
C ASP A 358 -18.42 -19.63 -3.72
N GLY A 359 -19.02 -19.58 -4.91
CA GLY A 359 -20.22 -20.33 -5.29
C GLY A 359 -21.51 -19.82 -4.65
N LYS A 360 -21.52 -18.64 -4.00
CA LYS A 360 -22.72 -18.11 -3.32
C LYS A 360 -22.92 -16.61 -3.44
N ARG A 361 -21.86 -15.85 -3.66
CA ARG A 361 -21.96 -14.39 -3.63
C ARG A 361 -22.39 -13.84 -4.98
N VAL A 362 -23.33 -12.91 -4.95
CA VAL A 362 -23.83 -12.20 -6.13
C VAL A 362 -23.34 -10.74 -6.04
N ARG A 363 -22.50 -10.32 -6.99
CA ARG A 363 -22.05 -8.91 -7.15
C ARG A 363 -22.56 -8.28 -8.46
N ARG A 364 -23.04 -9.14 -9.35
CA ARG A 364 -23.29 -8.87 -10.76
C ARG A 364 -24.66 -9.41 -11.11
N GLN A 365 -25.30 -8.76 -12.07
CA GLN A 365 -26.58 -9.20 -12.63
C GLN A 365 -26.40 -9.48 -14.12
N ILE A 366 -27.10 -10.50 -14.60
CA ILE A 366 -27.22 -10.81 -16.01
C ILE A 366 -28.48 -10.09 -16.50
N LEU A 367 -28.37 -9.33 -17.57
CA LEU A 367 -29.51 -8.62 -18.17
C LEU A 367 -30.02 -9.37 -19.41
N ASP A 368 -29.09 -9.93 -20.18
CA ASP A 368 -29.37 -10.64 -21.42
C ASP A 368 -28.36 -11.78 -21.61
N GLN A 369 -28.78 -12.92 -22.12
CA GLN A 369 -27.89 -14.02 -22.52
C GLN A 369 -28.50 -14.88 -23.63
N SER A 370 -27.67 -15.69 -24.28
CA SER A 370 -28.15 -16.65 -25.28
C SER A 370 -29.18 -17.60 -24.68
N ALA A 371 -30.33 -17.74 -25.35
CA ALA A 371 -31.42 -18.63 -24.93
C ALA A 371 -30.96 -20.09 -24.84
N ASP A 372 -31.57 -20.84 -23.92
CA ASP A 372 -31.49 -22.31 -23.83
C ASP A 372 -32.78 -22.91 -24.44
N PRO A 373 -32.75 -23.41 -25.68
CA PRO A 373 -33.96 -23.89 -26.35
C PRO A 373 -34.61 -25.10 -25.68
N GLU A 374 -33.88 -25.85 -24.86
CA GLU A 374 -34.38 -27.07 -24.23
C GLU A 374 -35.10 -26.79 -22.91
N PHE A 375 -34.56 -25.88 -22.10
CA PHE A 375 -35.08 -25.59 -20.76
C PHE A 375 -35.64 -24.18 -20.60
N CYS A 376 -35.01 -23.14 -21.14
CA CYS A 376 -35.38 -21.75 -20.88
C CYS A 376 -35.15 -20.91 -22.15
N ASN A 377 -36.10 -20.97 -23.08
CA ASN A 377 -35.99 -20.36 -24.40
C ASN A 377 -36.33 -18.85 -24.38
N THR A 378 -35.60 -18.10 -23.55
CA THR A 378 -35.70 -16.65 -23.41
C THR A 378 -34.31 -16.05 -23.26
N GLU A 379 -34.08 -14.92 -23.91
CA GLU A 379 -32.80 -14.20 -23.84
C GLU A 379 -32.79 -13.15 -22.72
N THR A 380 -33.93 -12.89 -22.09
CA THR A 380 -34.12 -11.77 -21.15
C THR A 380 -34.20 -12.25 -19.71
N ALA A 381 -33.44 -11.60 -18.82
CA ALA A 381 -33.48 -11.92 -17.39
C ALA A 381 -34.85 -11.59 -16.80
N PHE A 382 -35.31 -12.38 -15.84
CA PHE A 382 -36.56 -12.18 -15.10
C PHE A 382 -36.66 -10.77 -14.52
N SER A 383 -35.60 -10.30 -13.85
CA SER A 383 -35.56 -8.95 -13.28
C SER A 383 -35.63 -7.84 -14.33
N LEU A 384 -35.03 -8.06 -15.51
CA LEU A 384 -35.14 -7.11 -16.63
C LEU A 384 -36.56 -7.10 -17.20
N LEU A 385 -37.17 -8.27 -17.41
CA LEU A 385 -38.52 -8.36 -17.97
C LEU A 385 -39.58 -7.75 -17.05
N VAL A 386 -39.48 -7.98 -15.74
CA VAL A 386 -40.35 -7.33 -14.74
C VAL A 386 -40.16 -5.81 -14.78
N ALA A 387 -38.92 -5.32 -14.90
CA ALA A 387 -38.65 -3.89 -15.05
C ALA A 387 -39.23 -3.31 -16.34
N GLN A 388 -39.11 -4.03 -17.46
CA GLN A 388 -39.69 -3.64 -18.76
C GLN A 388 -41.20 -3.49 -18.67
N LYS A 389 -41.92 -4.52 -18.19
CA LYS A 389 -43.38 -4.44 -18.03
C LYS A 389 -43.83 -3.32 -17.10
N TYR A 390 -43.10 -3.08 -16.01
CA TYR A 390 -43.42 -1.96 -15.12
C TYR A 390 -43.28 -0.61 -15.85
N LEU A 391 -42.21 -0.45 -16.63
CA LEU A 391 -41.87 0.78 -17.35
C LEU A 391 -42.67 0.99 -18.65
N GLU A 392 -43.20 -0.05 -19.28
CA GLU A 392 -44.06 0.04 -20.48
C GLU A 392 -45.29 0.93 -20.26
N SER A 393 -45.79 0.95 -19.02
CA SER A 393 -46.90 1.83 -18.61
C SER A 393 -46.52 3.32 -18.51
N GLU A 394 -45.22 3.66 -18.50
CA GLU A 394 -44.70 5.01 -18.37
C GLU A 394 -44.37 5.60 -19.76
N THR A 395 -45.17 6.56 -20.22
CA THR A 395 -45.01 7.13 -21.57
C THR A 395 -43.69 7.89 -21.76
N GLY A 396 -42.97 7.61 -22.85
CA GLY A 396 -41.82 8.42 -23.31
C GLY A 396 -40.44 7.94 -22.87
N ILE A 397 -40.30 6.71 -22.38
CA ILE A 397 -39.02 6.12 -21.99
C ILE A 397 -38.57 5.10 -23.04
N GLU A 398 -37.67 5.52 -23.93
CA GLU A 398 -37.10 4.63 -24.96
C GLU A 398 -35.77 4.01 -24.50
N LYS A 399 -35.51 2.78 -25.00
CA LYS A 399 -34.27 2.04 -24.82
C LYS A 399 -33.48 2.11 -26.12
N GLU A 400 -32.25 2.63 -26.07
CA GLU A 400 -31.38 2.83 -27.24
C GLU A 400 -29.98 2.24 -27.00
N ALA A 401 -29.38 1.64 -28.03
CA ALA A 401 -27.97 1.23 -27.98
C ALA A 401 -27.06 2.44 -28.31
N ILE A 402 -26.15 2.78 -27.40
CA ILE A 402 -25.27 3.96 -27.55
C ILE A 402 -23.92 3.58 -28.14
N ALA A 403 -23.42 2.38 -27.82
CA ALA A 403 -22.13 1.88 -28.30
C ALA A 403 -22.23 0.40 -28.69
N THR A 404 -21.61 0.07 -29.82
CA THR A 404 -21.60 -1.28 -30.39
C THR A 404 -20.18 -1.63 -30.86
N ASP A 405 -19.67 -2.80 -30.48
CA ASP A 405 -18.45 -3.40 -31.04
C ASP A 405 -18.82 -4.62 -31.88
N GLY A 406 -18.78 -4.44 -33.21
CA GLY A 406 -19.26 -5.43 -34.16
C GLY A 406 -20.75 -5.74 -33.96
N ASN A 407 -21.05 -6.97 -33.55
CA ASN A 407 -22.41 -7.45 -33.31
C ASN A 407 -22.85 -7.35 -31.83
N TYR A 408 -21.99 -6.83 -30.95
CA TYR A 408 -22.28 -6.75 -29.52
C TYR A 408 -22.60 -5.31 -29.11
N VAL A 409 -23.69 -5.15 -28.36
CA VAL A 409 -23.97 -3.89 -27.67
C VAL A 409 -23.04 -3.80 -26.46
N GLU A 410 -22.23 -2.74 -26.40
CA GLU A 410 -21.35 -2.45 -25.26
C GLU A 410 -22.07 -1.62 -24.20
N GLU A 411 -23.01 -0.77 -24.64
CA GLU A 411 -23.68 0.20 -23.78
C GLU A 411 -25.08 0.52 -24.32
N TRP A 412 -26.07 0.52 -23.43
CA TRP A 412 -27.45 0.94 -23.69
C TRP A 412 -27.83 2.08 -22.76
N GLN A 413 -28.57 3.02 -23.32
CA GLN A 413 -29.32 4.01 -22.59
C GLN A 413 -30.74 3.52 -22.39
N TRP A 414 -31.27 3.76 -21.20
CA TRP A 414 -32.70 3.63 -20.98
C TRP A 414 -33.17 4.78 -20.10
N GLY A 415 -33.89 5.73 -20.70
CA GLY A 415 -34.18 7.02 -20.08
C GLY A 415 -32.88 7.75 -19.70
N LYS A 416 -32.68 7.99 -18.39
CA LYS A 416 -31.47 8.63 -17.84
C LYS A 416 -30.36 7.63 -17.48
N ALA A 417 -30.67 6.34 -17.46
CA ALA A 417 -29.74 5.30 -17.06
C ALA A 417 -28.81 4.93 -18.20
N THR A 418 -27.57 4.65 -17.85
CA THR A 418 -26.61 4.01 -18.76
C THR A 418 -26.11 2.72 -18.13
N PHE A 419 -26.30 1.61 -18.83
CA PHE A 419 -25.89 0.29 -18.37
C PHE A 419 -24.72 -0.17 -19.23
N LYS A 420 -23.51 -0.04 -18.70
CA LYS A 420 -22.30 -0.47 -19.39
C LYS A 420 -22.07 -1.97 -19.21
N ARG A 421 -21.86 -2.69 -20.31
CA ARG A 421 -21.46 -4.10 -20.28
C ARG A 421 -20.08 -4.22 -19.67
N ILE A 422 -19.90 -5.21 -18.81
CA ILE A 422 -18.56 -5.60 -18.37
C ILE A 422 -17.83 -6.25 -19.56
N ASP A 423 -16.83 -5.54 -20.09
CA ASP A 423 -15.98 -5.95 -21.22
C ASP A 423 -14.53 -6.25 -20.78
N GLN A 424 -13.69 -6.68 -21.73
CA GLN A 424 -12.28 -7.07 -21.52
C GLN A 424 -11.34 -5.91 -21.10
N GLY A 425 -11.86 -4.72 -20.76
CA GLY A 425 -11.07 -3.55 -20.39
C GLY A 425 -10.81 -3.34 -18.90
N SER A 426 -11.45 -4.12 -18.02
CA SER A 426 -11.24 -4.02 -16.58
C SER A 426 -10.04 -4.88 -16.13
N ILE A 427 -9.25 -4.43 -15.14
CA ILE A 427 -8.17 -5.24 -14.54
C ILE A 427 -8.68 -6.54 -13.90
N TYR A 428 -9.99 -6.69 -13.78
CA TYR A 428 -10.66 -7.89 -13.34
C TYR A 428 -11.09 -8.66 -14.60
N GLN A 429 -10.46 -9.81 -14.84
CA GLN A 429 -10.70 -10.63 -16.01
C GLN A 429 -12.15 -11.15 -16.01
N PHE A 430 -13.00 -10.58 -16.84
CA PHE A 430 -14.37 -11.03 -17.01
C PHE A 430 -14.60 -11.27 -18.50
N THR A 431 -14.76 -12.52 -18.92
CA THR A 431 -15.27 -12.82 -20.26
C THR A 431 -16.48 -13.71 -20.09
N TYR A 432 -17.65 -13.15 -20.42
CA TYR A 432 -18.91 -13.87 -20.44
C TYR A 432 -19.65 -13.49 -21.72
N PRO A 433 -20.29 -14.46 -22.40
CA PRO A 433 -21.07 -14.20 -23.60
C PRO A 433 -22.31 -13.34 -23.32
N SER A 434 -22.79 -13.32 -22.07
CA SER A 434 -23.95 -12.58 -21.59
C SER A 434 -23.70 -11.08 -21.38
N TYR A 435 -24.77 -10.28 -21.41
CA TYR A 435 -24.78 -8.88 -21.02
C TYR A 435 -24.81 -8.76 -19.49
N ILE A 436 -23.66 -8.50 -18.88
CA ILE A 436 -23.51 -8.45 -17.43
C ILE A 436 -23.15 -7.04 -16.96
N THR A 437 -23.78 -6.60 -15.87
CA THR A 437 -23.47 -5.34 -15.19
C THR A 437 -23.24 -5.57 -13.69
N LEU A 438 -22.59 -4.62 -13.01
CA LEU A 438 -22.51 -4.62 -11.56
C LEU A 438 -23.89 -4.28 -10.95
N LEU A 439 -24.21 -4.94 -9.84
CA LEU A 439 -25.47 -4.74 -9.13
C LEU A 439 -25.31 -3.71 -8.01
N ASN A 440 -26.11 -2.64 -8.05
CA ASN A 440 -26.12 -1.61 -7.02
C ASN A 440 -27.21 -1.86 -5.97
N TYR A 441 -26.92 -2.78 -5.04
CA TYR A 441 -27.83 -3.13 -3.94
C TYR A 441 -28.27 -1.92 -3.11
N ARG A 442 -29.57 -1.88 -2.82
CA ARG A 442 -30.21 -1.00 -1.84
C ARG A 442 -30.25 -1.70 -0.49
N ALA A 443 -29.83 -1.05 0.60
CA ALA A 443 -29.93 -1.63 1.93
C ALA A 443 -30.70 -0.70 2.88
N HIS A 444 -31.76 -1.22 3.48
CA HIS A 444 -32.55 -0.50 4.49
C HIS A 444 -32.14 -0.96 5.88
N ALA A 445 -31.83 -0.01 6.77
CA ALA A 445 -31.25 -0.26 8.09
C ALA A 445 -29.98 -1.15 8.04
N GLY A 446 -29.22 -1.07 6.95
CA GLY A 446 -28.01 -1.88 6.74
C GLY A 446 -28.25 -3.31 6.26
N ASP A 447 -29.50 -3.69 5.95
CA ASP A 447 -29.84 -5.03 5.47
C ASP A 447 -30.40 -4.96 4.02
N PRO A 448 -29.74 -5.59 3.03
CA PRO A 448 -30.27 -5.68 1.67
C PRO A 448 -31.53 -6.55 1.59
N ALA A 449 -31.81 -7.40 2.58
CA ALA A 449 -33.03 -8.17 2.60
C ALA A 449 -34.26 -7.25 2.74
N ASN A 450 -34.12 -6.10 3.40
CA ASN A 450 -35.23 -5.22 3.78
C ASN A 450 -35.53 -4.12 2.75
N PHE A 451 -35.16 -4.30 1.48
CA PHE A 451 -35.28 -3.24 0.47
C PHE A 451 -36.73 -2.87 0.11
N ALA A 452 -37.68 -3.76 0.38
CA ALA A 452 -39.10 -3.56 0.12
C ALA A 452 -39.95 -4.10 1.30
N PRO A 453 -41.18 -3.59 1.48
CA PRO A 453 -42.16 -4.18 2.39
C PRO A 453 -42.48 -5.63 2.03
N ARG A 454 -42.85 -6.43 3.05
CA ARG A 454 -43.18 -7.84 2.90
C ARG A 454 -44.48 -8.19 3.59
N VAL A 455 -45.14 -9.20 3.04
CA VAL A 455 -46.41 -9.73 3.53
C VAL A 455 -46.34 -11.25 3.44
N SER A 456 -46.66 -11.94 4.53
CA SER A 456 -46.70 -13.40 4.53
C SER A 456 -47.82 -13.91 3.62
N LEU A 457 -47.56 -14.95 2.84
CA LEU A 457 -48.58 -15.61 2.03
C LEU A 457 -49.72 -16.13 2.91
N SER A 458 -49.40 -16.69 4.09
CA SER A 458 -50.40 -17.17 5.05
C SER A 458 -51.36 -16.07 5.51
N ASP A 459 -50.88 -14.83 5.72
CA ASP A 459 -51.73 -13.69 6.08
C ASP A 459 -52.74 -13.32 4.99
N ILE A 460 -52.36 -13.49 3.71
CA ILE A 460 -53.25 -13.23 2.56
C ILE A 460 -54.31 -14.32 2.44
N LEU A 461 -53.92 -15.59 2.58
CA LEU A 461 -54.83 -16.73 2.45
C LEU A 461 -55.85 -16.75 3.59
N GLU A 462 -55.40 -16.53 4.83
CA GLU A 462 -56.26 -16.53 6.02
C GLU A 462 -57.02 -15.21 6.24
N ASN A 463 -56.86 -14.22 5.34
CA ASN A 463 -57.48 -12.90 5.43
C ASN A 463 -57.15 -12.16 6.74
N ARG A 464 -55.88 -12.23 7.18
CA ARG A 464 -55.38 -11.56 8.40
C ARG A 464 -54.98 -10.09 8.18
N LEU A 465 -54.93 -9.65 6.92
CA LEU A 465 -54.56 -8.29 6.53
C LEU A 465 -55.74 -7.32 6.64
N THR A 466 -55.45 -6.10 7.07
CA THR A 466 -56.40 -4.98 7.06
C THR A 466 -56.65 -4.47 5.64
N GLU A 467 -57.79 -3.78 5.41
CA GLU A 467 -58.06 -3.15 4.11
C GLU A 467 -56.94 -2.19 3.68
N GLN A 468 -56.32 -1.49 4.64
CA GLN A 468 -55.22 -0.57 4.34
C GLN A 468 -53.97 -1.30 3.85
N GLU A 469 -53.67 -2.49 4.38
CA GLU A 469 -52.56 -3.33 3.92
C GLU A 469 -52.86 -3.95 2.56
N LEU A 470 -54.11 -4.39 2.34
CA LEU A 470 -54.56 -4.92 1.05
C LEU A 470 -54.55 -3.87 -0.07
N GLN A 471 -54.78 -2.59 0.24
CA GLN A 471 -54.64 -1.52 -0.76
C GLN A 471 -53.18 -1.26 -1.18
N GLN A 472 -52.18 -1.75 -0.43
CA GLN A 472 -50.78 -1.60 -0.82
C GLN A 472 -50.41 -2.42 -2.05
N PHE A 473 -51.21 -3.40 -2.46
CA PHE A 473 -50.95 -4.20 -3.66
C PHE A 473 -51.22 -3.44 -4.96
N SER A 474 -52.03 -2.37 -4.89
CA SER A 474 -52.46 -1.62 -6.07
C SER A 474 -51.32 -0.81 -6.69
N ASP A 475 -51.21 -0.89 -8.02
CA ASP A 475 -50.20 -0.17 -8.82
C ASP A 475 -48.73 -0.46 -8.45
N ARG A 476 -48.47 -1.60 -7.80
CA ARG A 476 -47.13 -2.05 -7.39
C ARG A 476 -46.63 -3.25 -8.19
N ILE A 477 -45.33 -3.49 -8.07
CA ILE A 477 -44.70 -4.76 -8.42
C ILE A 477 -44.85 -5.70 -7.23
N VAL A 478 -45.62 -6.76 -7.42
CA VAL A 478 -45.80 -7.80 -6.41
C VAL A 478 -44.92 -8.98 -6.78
N LEU A 479 -43.88 -9.23 -5.98
CA LEU A 479 -42.99 -10.38 -6.16
C LEU A 479 -43.43 -11.51 -5.23
N ILE A 480 -43.63 -12.71 -5.79
CA ILE A 480 -44.06 -13.90 -5.05
C ILE A 480 -42.91 -14.89 -5.08
N GLY A 481 -42.40 -15.29 -3.91
CA GLY A 481 -41.28 -16.24 -3.85
C GLY A 481 -40.97 -16.74 -2.44
N ILE A 482 -40.04 -17.70 -2.36
CA ILE A 482 -39.67 -18.37 -1.10
C ILE A 482 -38.68 -17.50 -0.32
N THR A 483 -38.94 -17.29 0.97
CA THR A 483 -38.01 -16.61 1.90
C THR A 483 -37.63 -17.47 3.10
N ASP A 484 -38.24 -18.65 3.25
CA ASP A 484 -37.86 -19.64 4.24
C ASP A 484 -36.43 -20.17 4.02
N VAL A 485 -35.51 -19.67 4.83
CA VAL A 485 -34.08 -20.07 4.82
C VAL A 485 -33.80 -21.32 5.67
N THR A 486 -34.81 -21.87 6.36
CA THR A 486 -34.65 -23.06 7.20
C THR A 486 -34.73 -24.35 6.38
N ASN A 487 -35.49 -24.31 5.28
CA ASN A 487 -35.64 -25.41 4.35
C ASN A 487 -34.47 -25.41 3.35
N ARG A 488 -33.69 -26.49 3.31
CA ARG A 488 -32.35 -26.59 2.69
C ARG A 488 -32.36 -26.67 1.15
N GLY A 489 -33.31 -26.01 0.49
CA GLY A 489 -33.46 -25.94 -0.96
C GLY A 489 -32.79 -24.71 -1.59
N ASN A 490 -31.55 -24.40 -1.20
CA ASN A 490 -30.54 -23.56 -1.89
C ASN A 490 -30.88 -22.17 -2.50
N ASP A 491 -32.09 -21.62 -2.42
CA ASP A 491 -32.38 -20.30 -3.00
C ASP A 491 -32.04 -19.13 -2.07
N SER A 492 -30.84 -19.19 -1.48
CA SER A 492 -30.32 -18.17 -0.57
C SER A 492 -28.86 -17.86 -0.91
N TRP A 493 -28.57 -16.57 -1.05
CA TRP A 493 -27.32 -16.11 -1.65
C TRP A 493 -26.62 -15.08 -0.79
N SER A 494 -25.29 -15.01 -0.87
CA SER A 494 -24.52 -13.98 -0.17
C SER A 494 -24.46 -12.70 -1.00
N THR A 495 -24.37 -11.55 -0.33
CA THR A 495 -24.24 -10.23 -0.98
C THR A 495 -22.96 -9.53 -0.51
N PRO A 496 -22.57 -8.38 -1.11
CA PRO A 496 -21.47 -7.55 -0.62
C PRO A 496 -21.63 -7.07 0.83
N TYR A 497 -22.84 -7.11 1.39
CA TYR A 497 -23.12 -6.68 2.77
C TYR A 497 -22.70 -7.68 3.85
N GLY A 498 -22.43 -8.95 3.50
CA GLY A 498 -21.86 -9.90 4.46
C GLY A 498 -22.29 -11.35 4.27
N VAL A 499 -22.22 -12.09 5.38
CA VAL A 499 -22.44 -13.55 5.43
C VAL A 499 -23.91 -13.91 5.52
N ARG A 500 -24.78 -12.98 5.96
CA ARG A 500 -26.23 -13.24 6.00
C ARG A 500 -26.73 -13.47 4.59
N GLU A 501 -27.30 -14.64 4.36
CA GLU A 501 -27.88 -14.99 3.07
C GLU A 501 -29.20 -14.26 2.87
N VAL A 502 -29.44 -13.90 1.61
CA VAL A 502 -30.61 -13.18 1.13
C VAL A 502 -31.36 -14.11 0.17
N PRO A 503 -32.67 -14.32 0.36
CA PRO A 503 -33.49 -15.13 -0.55
C PRO A 503 -33.43 -14.67 -2.02
N GLY A 504 -33.53 -15.63 -2.96
CA GLY A 504 -33.47 -15.38 -4.41
C GLY A 504 -34.47 -14.33 -4.89
N VAL A 505 -35.73 -14.43 -4.46
CA VAL A 505 -36.79 -13.45 -4.80
C VAL A 505 -36.44 -12.02 -4.40
N ILE A 506 -35.72 -11.87 -3.28
CA ILE A 506 -35.26 -10.55 -2.84
C ILE A 506 -34.11 -10.06 -3.72
N ILE A 507 -33.20 -10.93 -4.16
CA ILE A 507 -32.14 -10.54 -5.09
C ILE A 507 -32.70 -10.19 -6.47
N GLN A 508 -33.65 -10.96 -7.00
CA GLN A 508 -34.36 -10.61 -8.23
C GLN A 508 -35.05 -9.25 -8.09
N GLY A 509 -35.74 -9.01 -6.97
CA GLY A 509 -36.34 -7.71 -6.68
C GLY A 509 -35.33 -6.56 -6.57
N GLN A 510 -34.15 -6.80 -6.00
CA GLN A 510 -33.06 -5.83 -5.96
C GLN A 510 -32.51 -5.50 -7.35
N MET A 511 -32.37 -6.50 -8.22
CA MET A 511 -31.97 -6.31 -9.61
C MET A 511 -33.02 -5.47 -10.36
N THR A 512 -34.30 -5.80 -10.22
CA THR A 512 -35.42 -5.03 -10.81
C THR A 512 -35.45 -3.61 -10.27
N SER A 513 -35.36 -3.42 -8.94
CA SER A 513 -35.35 -2.11 -8.28
C SER A 513 -34.16 -1.26 -8.75
N HIS A 514 -32.99 -1.87 -8.92
CA HIS A 514 -31.80 -1.20 -9.47
C HIS A 514 -32.07 -0.68 -10.88
N ILE A 515 -32.65 -1.49 -11.76
CA ILE A 515 -32.98 -1.10 -13.14
C ILE A 515 -33.99 0.06 -13.15
N ILE A 516 -35.14 -0.10 -12.48
CA ILE A 516 -36.22 0.90 -12.48
C ILE A 516 -35.75 2.22 -11.85
N SER A 517 -35.05 2.16 -10.70
CA SER A 517 -34.52 3.37 -10.05
C SER A 517 -33.50 4.09 -10.93
N ALA A 518 -32.67 3.36 -11.66
CA ALA A 518 -31.72 3.97 -12.58
C ALA A 518 -32.47 4.70 -13.72
N VAL A 519 -33.48 4.05 -14.30
CA VAL A 519 -34.24 4.59 -15.45
C VAL A 519 -35.07 5.81 -15.07
N LEU A 520 -35.85 5.73 -13.98
CA LEU A 520 -36.79 6.78 -13.56
C LEU A 520 -36.11 7.92 -12.78
N GLU A 521 -35.26 7.56 -11.81
CA GLU A 521 -34.71 8.51 -10.84
C GLU A 521 -33.27 8.93 -11.18
N GLY A 522 -32.60 8.24 -12.11
CA GLY A 522 -31.18 8.44 -12.36
C GLY A 522 -30.29 7.91 -11.23
N ARG A 523 -30.73 6.88 -10.50
CA ARG A 523 -29.91 6.20 -9.49
C ARG A 523 -28.61 5.72 -10.14
N ASN A 524 -27.47 6.07 -9.55
CA ASN A 524 -26.15 5.75 -10.10
C ASN A 524 -26.01 4.24 -10.35
N THR A 525 -25.55 3.87 -11.54
CA THR A 525 -25.03 2.53 -11.82
C THR A 525 -23.58 2.46 -11.33
N ILE A 526 -23.09 1.26 -11.01
CA ILE A 526 -21.70 1.12 -10.58
C ILE A 526 -20.80 1.14 -11.81
N SER A 527 -19.94 2.14 -11.87
CA SER A 527 -19.00 2.39 -12.96
C SER A 527 -17.56 2.16 -12.50
N TRP A 528 -16.63 2.05 -13.46
CA TRP A 528 -15.21 1.85 -13.21
C TRP A 528 -14.37 2.68 -14.19
N LEU A 529 -13.11 2.91 -13.83
CA LEU A 529 -12.18 3.64 -14.71
C LEU A 529 -11.83 2.81 -15.95
N PRO A 530 -11.67 3.45 -17.12
CA PRO A 530 -11.06 2.79 -18.27
C PRO A 530 -9.60 2.42 -17.95
N LEU A 531 -9.09 1.40 -18.66
CA LEU A 531 -7.79 0.81 -18.36
C LEU A 531 -6.67 1.85 -18.22
N TRP A 532 -6.54 2.76 -19.18
CA TRP A 532 -5.49 3.79 -19.18
C TRP A 532 -5.54 4.69 -17.93
N ALA A 533 -6.74 5.05 -17.47
CA ALA A 533 -6.93 5.90 -16.30
C ALA A 533 -6.56 5.14 -15.03
N ASN A 534 -6.84 3.84 -14.99
CA ASN A 534 -6.39 2.98 -13.89
C ASN A 534 -4.85 2.84 -13.85
N LEU A 535 -4.18 2.72 -15.00
CA LEU A 535 -2.71 2.69 -15.06
C LEU A 535 -2.11 3.99 -14.49
N LEU A 536 -2.67 5.15 -14.87
CA LEU A 536 -2.26 6.45 -14.34
C LEU A 536 -2.56 6.59 -12.85
N TRP A 537 -3.68 6.04 -12.38
CA TRP A 537 -4.06 6.03 -10.97
C TRP A 537 -3.02 5.29 -10.11
N VAL A 538 -2.65 4.07 -10.49
CA VAL A 538 -1.62 3.28 -9.77
C VAL A 538 -0.25 3.97 -9.85
N LEU A 539 0.13 4.47 -11.03
CA LEU A 539 1.39 5.18 -11.20
C LEU A 539 1.46 6.46 -10.35
N GLY A 540 0.38 7.23 -10.28
CA GLY A 540 0.30 8.46 -9.48
C GLY A 540 0.55 8.20 -7.99
N TRP A 541 -0.09 7.19 -7.43
CA TRP A 541 0.12 6.78 -6.03
C TRP A 541 1.52 6.20 -5.80
N SER A 542 2.06 5.45 -6.76
CA SER A 542 3.44 4.98 -6.70
C SER A 542 4.45 6.13 -6.66
N VAL A 543 4.30 7.13 -7.53
CA VAL A 543 5.16 8.33 -7.54
C VAL A 543 5.03 9.11 -6.24
N LEU A 544 3.80 9.28 -5.73
CA LEU A 544 3.56 9.95 -4.46
C LEU A 544 4.28 9.26 -3.29
N GLY A 545 4.22 7.93 -3.21
CA GLY A 545 4.95 7.15 -2.20
C GLY A 545 6.47 7.34 -2.29
N GLY A 546 7.01 7.35 -3.51
CA GLY A 546 8.42 7.64 -3.75
C GLY A 546 8.84 9.05 -3.32
N LEU A 547 8.04 10.07 -3.67
CA LEU A 547 8.29 11.47 -3.33
C LEU A 547 8.21 11.73 -1.82
N ILE A 548 7.22 11.14 -1.13
CA ILE A 548 7.08 11.25 0.33
C ILE A 548 8.33 10.68 1.02
N THR A 549 8.76 9.47 0.66
CA THR A 549 9.97 8.88 1.26
C THR A 549 11.24 9.63 0.89
N TRP A 550 11.33 10.16 -0.33
CA TRP A 550 12.48 10.96 -0.75
C TRP A 550 12.58 12.31 -0.04
N TYR A 551 11.45 12.93 0.28
CA TYR A 551 11.38 14.21 0.97
C TYR A 551 11.55 14.06 2.49
N PHE A 552 10.79 13.17 3.13
CA PHE A 552 10.78 12.96 4.58
C PHE A 552 11.79 11.91 5.02
N GLN A 553 12.84 12.35 5.72
CA GLN A 553 13.92 11.46 6.18
C GLN A 553 13.80 11.03 7.65
N ARG A 554 12.90 11.67 8.41
CA ARG A 554 12.62 11.30 9.81
C ARG A 554 11.51 10.25 9.82
N LEU A 555 11.75 9.14 10.52
CA LEU A 555 10.83 8.01 10.57
C LEU A 555 9.42 8.42 11.02
N LEU A 556 9.31 9.25 12.06
CA LEU A 556 8.02 9.73 12.56
C LEU A 556 7.24 10.53 11.50
N SER A 557 7.90 11.50 10.84
CA SER A 557 7.27 12.31 9.79
C SER A 557 6.88 11.47 8.58
N LEU A 558 7.73 10.51 8.21
CA LEU A 558 7.45 9.56 7.13
C LEU A 558 6.21 8.71 7.44
N SER A 559 6.11 8.16 8.65
CA SER A 559 4.97 7.34 9.06
C SER A 559 3.67 8.15 9.12
N LEU A 560 3.71 9.38 9.66
CA LEU A 560 2.51 10.23 9.74
C LEU A 560 2.00 10.65 8.37
N VAL A 561 2.89 11.13 7.49
CA VAL A 561 2.50 11.55 6.13
C VAL A 561 2.10 10.35 5.28
N GLY A 562 2.80 9.22 5.42
CA GLY A 562 2.46 7.97 4.74
C GLY A 562 1.09 7.43 5.15
N ALA A 563 0.79 7.42 6.44
CA ALA A 563 -0.53 7.03 6.94
C ALA A 563 -1.63 7.99 6.46
N GLY A 564 -1.36 9.29 6.46
CA GLY A 564 -2.28 10.30 5.92
C GLY A 564 -2.57 10.11 4.43
N ALA A 565 -1.56 9.73 3.63
CA ALA A 565 -1.73 9.46 2.20
C ALA A 565 -2.57 8.20 1.95
N ILE A 566 -2.35 7.12 2.71
CA ILE A 566 -3.18 5.90 2.59
C ILE A 566 -4.62 6.18 3.04
N ALA A 567 -4.79 6.96 4.11
CA ALA A 567 -6.11 7.38 4.57
C ALA A 567 -6.84 8.23 3.52
N SER A 568 -6.15 9.16 2.86
CA SER A 568 -6.75 9.98 1.80
C SER A 568 -7.12 9.17 0.56
N LEU A 569 -6.31 8.16 0.19
CA LEU A 569 -6.67 7.19 -0.84
C LEU A 569 -7.98 6.47 -0.47
N TYR A 570 -8.06 5.91 0.74
CA TYR A 570 -9.26 5.22 1.21
C TYR A 570 -10.50 6.12 1.22
N ILE A 571 -10.37 7.34 1.75
CA ILE A 571 -11.46 8.32 1.81
C ILE A 571 -11.92 8.68 0.40
N LEU A 572 -10.99 8.93 -0.53
CA LEU A 572 -11.32 9.28 -1.91
C LEU A 572 -12.05 8.16 -2.64
N CYS A 573 -11.57 6.91 -2.52
CA CYS A 573 -12.26 5.75 -3.08
C CYS A 573 -13.67 5.58 -2.48
N SER A 574 -13.80 5.75 -1.16
CA SER A 574 -15.09 5.61 -0.46
C SER A 574 -16.09 6.69 -0.86
N LEU A 575 -15.66 7.95 -0.92
CA LEU A 575 -16.52 9.08 -1.28
C LEU A 575 -17.02 8.99 -2.72
N LEU A 576 -16.14 8.67 -3.68
CA LEU A 576 -16.52 8.54 -5.08
C LEU A 576 -17.46 7.36 -5.30
N PHE A 577 -17.26 6.25 -4.60
CA PHE A 577 -18.15 5.11 -4.65
C PHE A 577 -19.55 5.42 -4.08
N ILE A 578 -19.62 6.12 -2.94
CA ILE A 578 -20.90 6.46 -2.30
C ILE A 578 -21.67 7.51 -3.12
N VAL A 579 -20.99 8.55 -3.61
CA VAL A 579 -21.64 9.70 -4.26
C VAL A 579 -21.92 9.47 -5.73
N GLN A 580 -21.03 8.78 -6.46
CA GLN A 580 -21.10 8.64 -7.92
C GLN A 580 -21.25 7.18 -8.38
N GLY A 581 -21.21 6.20 -7.47
CA GLY A 581 -21.14 4.78 -7.87
C GLY A 581 -19.83 4.41 -8.57
N LEU A 582 -18.80 5.27 -8.52
CA LEU A 582 -17.52 5.02 -9.18
C LEU A 582 -16.64 4.11 -8.31
N TRP A 583 -16.44 2.88 -8.75
CA TRP A 583 -15.53 1.94 -8.11
C TRP A 583 -14.09 2.20 -8.57
N LEU A 584 -13.28 2.72 -7.65
CA LEU A 584 -11.83 2.88 -7.83
C LEU A 584 -11.06 1.75 -7.14
N PRO A 585 -10.02 1.19 -7.78
CA PRO A 585 -9.18 0.19 -7.15
C PRO A 585 -8.38 0.80 -6.00
N LEU A 586 -8.31 0.08 -4.88
CA LEU A 586 -7.74 0.54 -3.62
C LEU A 586 -6.40 -0.14 -3.33
N ILE A 587 -6.33 -1.44 -3.56
CA ILE A 587 -5.22 -2.33 -3.22
C ILE A 587 -4.02 -2.13 -4.16
N PRO A 588 -4.15 -2.12 -5.51
CA PRO A 588 -3.01 -1.85 -6.39
C PRO A 588 -2.30 -0.51 -6.11
N PRO A 589 -2.98 0.65 -6.02
CA PRO A 589 -2.28 1.90 -5.71
C PRO A 589 -1.66 1.91 -4.31
N ALA A 590 -2.31 1.31 -3.30
CA ALA A 590 -1.75 1.20 -1.95
C ALA A 590 -0.49 0.31 -1.93
N LEU A 591 -0.52 -0.82 -2.64
CA LEU A 591 0.63 -1.71 -2.79
C LEU A 591 1.78 -1.00 -3.51
N ALA A 592 1.51 -0.36 -4.65
CA ALA A 592 2.53 0.36 -5.41
C ALA A 592 3.15 1.51 -4.60
N PHE A 593 2.34 2.23 -3.81
CA PHE A 593 2.79 3.26 -2.87
C PHE A 593 3.76 2.68 -1.83
N LEU A 594 3.39 1.58 -1.16
CA LEU A 594 4.18 0.94 -0.12
C LEU A 594 5.48 0.32 -0.66
N LEU A 595 5.41 -0.35 -1.81
CA LEU A 595 6.57 -0.93 -2.49
C LEU A 595 7.57 0.16 -2.87
N THR A 596 7.10 1.22 -3.52
CA THR A 596 7.97 2.34 -3.91
C THR A 596 8.61 3.00 -2.69
N GLY A 597 7.80 3.31 -1.68
CA GLY A 597 8.29 3.94 -0.45
C GLY A 597 9.35 3.08 0.25
N SER A 598 9.12 1.77 0.34
CA SER A 598 10.07 0.82 0.94
C SER A 598 11.38 0.72 0.13
N SER A 599 11.30 0.62 -1.20
CA SER A 599 12.46 0.53 -2.07
C SER A 599 13.31 1.81 -2.06
N VAL A 600 12.68 2.98 -2.17
CA VAL A 600 13.37 4.29 -2.09
C VAL A 600 14.02 4.47 -0.72
N GLY A 601 13.30 4.11 0.36
CA GLY A 601 13.80 4.16 1.73
C GLY A 601 15.01 3.23 1.93
N TYR A 602 14.92 1.98 1.48
CA TYR A 602 16.00 1.00 1.57
C TYR A 602 17.24 1.42 0.79
N ILE A 603 17.08 1.87 -0.47
CA ILE A 603 18.21 2.32 -1.28
C ILE A 603 18.84 3.58 -0.67
N THR A 604 18.04 4.52 -0.17
CA THR A 604 18.55 5.71 0.52
C THR A 604 19.30 5.35 1.80
N TYR A 605 18.77 4.40 2.59
CA TYR A 605 19.47 3.85 3.75
C TYR A 605 20.78 3.17 3.36
N ARG A 606 20.78 2.36 2.30
CA ARG A 606 21.98 1.70 1.78
C ARG A 606 22.98 2.74 1.27
N LEU A 607 22.57 3.80 0.59
CA LEU A 607 23.48 4.88 0.17
C LEU A 607 24.15 5.60 1.34
N ARG A 608 23.52 5.60 2.52
CA ARG A 608 24.09 6.15 3.76
C ARG A 608 24.92 5.14 4.56
N LYS A 609 24.75 3.84 4.32
CA LYS A 609 25.40 2.75 5.07
C LYS A 609 26.50 2.04 4.29
N ALA A 610 26.29 1.75 3.01
CA ALA A 610 27.16 0.98 2.10
C ALA A 610 28.30 1.81 1.50
N TRP A 611 28.66 2.85 2.22
CA TRP A 611 29.76 3.76 1.96
C TRP A 611 30.31 4.02 3.35
#